data_AF-A0A529LIQ2-F1
#
_entry.id   AF-A0A529LIQ2-F1
#
_cell.length_a   1.000
_cell.length_b   1.000
_cell.length_c   1.000
_cell.angle_alpha   90.00
_cell.angle_beta   90.00
_cell.angle_gamma   90.00
#
_symmetry.space_group_name_H-M   'P 1'
#
loop_
_entity.id
_entity.type
_entity.pdbx_description
1 polymer ?
#
loop_
_entity_poly.entity_id
_entity_poly.type
_entity_poly.pdbx_seq_one_letter_code
_entity_poly.pdbx_strand_id
1 'polypeptide(L)'
;LSPQFSAAHVRGCVEAFETTAPDGWVCWAFSNHDVVRHVSRWTRPGESPDAVAKFSIALLSCLRGSICLYQGEELGLEEAELAYEDLRDPVGIRFWPGVKGR
;
A
#
# COMPACT_ATOMS: atom_id res chain seq x y z
N LEU A 1 -4.74 4.99 0.26
CA LEU A 1 -3.27 4.83 0.27
C LEU A 1 -2.71 5.35 -1.05
N SER A 2 -1.65 6.14 -1.00
CA SER A 2 -1.17 6.95 -2.13
C SER A 2 -0.36 6.14 -3.16
N PRO A 3 -0.43 6.48 -4.46
CA PRO A 3 0.52 5.97 -5.44
C PRO A 3 1.91 6.63 -5.33
N GLN A 4 2.05 7.73 -4.59
CA GLN A 4 3.34 8.37 -4.38
C GLN A 4 4.16 7.61 -3.33
N PHE A 5 5.36 7.19 -3.73
CA PHE A 5 6.38 6.61 -2.85
C PHE A 5 7.68 7.39 -2.98
N SER A 6 7.86 8.36 -2.09
CA SER A 6 9.07 9.20 -2.02
C SER A 6 9.31 9.65 -0.59
N ALA A 7 10.58 9.96 -0.27
CA ALA A 7 10.94 10.47 1.04
C ALA A 7 10.19 11.77 1.39
N ALA A 8 9.98 12.65 0.41
CA ALA A 8 9.24 13.90 0.60
C ALA A 8 7.76 13.64 0.95
N HIS A 9 7.11 12.68 0.29
CA HIS A 9 5.72 12.35 0.57
C HIS A 9 5.56 11.75 1.98
N VAL A 10 6.42 10.78 2.33
CA VAL A 10 6.39 10.14 3.65
C VAL A 10 6.63 11.17 4.76
N ARG A 11 7.65 12.03 4.59
CA ARG A 11 7.92 13.12 5.54
C ARG A 11 6.71 14.03 5.72
N GLY A 12 6.09 14.48 4.62
CA GLY A 12 4.92 15.34 4.69
C GLY A 12 3.74 14.69 5.40
N CYS A 13 3.51 13.38 5.23
CA CYS A 13 2.46 12.66 5.96
C CYS A 13 2.74 12.59 7.47
N VAL A 14 3.99 12.34 7.85
CA VAL A 14 4.41 12.30 9.26
C VAL A 14 4.27 13.68 9.91
N GLU A 15 4.82 14.72 9.28
CA GLU A 15 4.74 16.11 9.77
C GLU A 15 3.28 16.59 9.89
N ALA A 16 2.43 16.25 8.91
CA ALA A 16 1.02 16.58 8.95
C ALA A 16 0.30 15.88 10.12
N PHE A 17 0.60 14.61 10.39
CA PHE A 17 0.05 13.90 11.53
C PHE A 17 0.51 14.51 12.86
N GLU A 18 1.82 14.71 13.03
CA GLU A 18 2.40 15.29 14.26
C GLU A 18 1.85 16.69 14.56
N THR A 19 1.58 17.48 13.52
CA THR A 19 0.97 18.81 13.66
C THR A 19 -0.52 18.74 14.00
N THR A 20 -1.27 17.83 13.38
CA THR A 20 -2.74 17.78 13.49
C THR A 20 -3.20 17.06 14.75
N ALA A 21 -2.46 16.05 15.19
CA ALA A 21 -2.81 15.21 16.32
C ALA A 21 -1.58 14.94 17.21
N PRO A 22 -1.04 15.96 17.90
CA PRO A 22 0.20 15.85 18.67
C PRO A 22 0.13 14.80 19.79
N ASP A 23 -1.03 14.66 20.43
CA ASP A 23 -1.29 13.65 21.47
C ASP A 23 -1.88 12.35 20.91
N GLY A 24 -2.03 12.26 19.58
CA GLY A 24 -2.60 11.11 18.90
C GLY A 24 -1.64 9.92 18.80
N TRP A 25 -2.22 8.73 18.56
CA TRP A 25 -1.48 7.52 18.19
C TRP A 25 -1.96 7.02 16.83
N VAL A 26 -1.11 7.17 15.83
CA VAL A 26 -1.41 6.77 14.44
C VAL A 26 -1.24 5.27 14.24
N CYS A 27 -2.03 4.72 13.32
CA CYS A 27 -1.80 3.40 12.75
C CYS A 27 -1.44 3.55 11.27
N TRP A 28 -0.22 3.17 10.91
CA TRP A 28 0.27 3.23 9.53
C TRP A 28 -0.06 1.94 8.78
N ALA A 29 -0.40 2.05 7.51
CA ALA A 29 -0.64 0.90 6.63
C ALA A 29 -0.11 1.23 5.23
N PHE A 30 0.47 0.25 4.55
CA PHE A 30 0.85 0.38 3.13
C PHE A 30 -0.02 -0.47 2.21
N SER A 31 -0.65 -1.53 2.70
CA SER A 31 -1.72 -2.23 1.99
C SER A 31 -2.88 -2.54 2.93
N ASN A 32 -3.99 -2.90 2.32
CA ASN A 32 -5.16 -3.50 2.95
C ASN A 32 -5.94 -4.23 1.84
N HIS A 33 -7.13 -4.70 2.17
CA HIS A 33 -8.01 -5.37 1.20
C HIS A 33 -8.67 -4.43 0.20
N ASP A 34 -8.51 -3.11 0.31
CA ASP A 34 -9.20 -2.11 -0.51
C ASP A 34 -8.30 -1.41 -1.52
N VAL A 35 -6.99 -1.69 -1.52
CA VAL A 35 -6.03 -1.05 -2.43
C VAL A 35 -5.16 -2.09 -3.14
N VAL A 36 -4.65 -1.72 -4.32
CA VAL A 36 -3.59 -2.48 -5.02
C VAL A 36 -2.42 -2.68 -4.06
N ARG A 37 -1.85 -3.89 -3.97
CA ARG A 37 -0.71 -4.20 -3.11
C ARG A 37 0.45 -3.23 -3.32
N HIS A 38 1.07 -2.79 -2.22
CA HIS A 38 2.07 -1.72 -2.27
C HIS A 38 3.27 -2.05 -3.17
N VAL A 39 3.67 -3.33 -3.27
CA VAL A 39 4.79 -3.78 -4.10
C VAL A 39 4.52 -3.39 -5.56
N SER A 40 3.45 -3.90 -6.16
CA SER A 40 3.08 -3.52 -7.54
C SER A 40 2.71 -2.05 -7.69
N ARG A 41 2.16 -1.42 -6.65
CA ARG A 41 1.80 0.00 -6.69
C ARG A 41 3.02 0.93 -6.75
N TRP A 42 4.16 0.52 -6.19
CA TRP A 42 5.33 1.40 -6.03
C TRP A 42 6.57 0.96 -6.80
N THR A 43 6.68 -0.31 -7.19
CA THR A 43 7.78 -0.78 -8.03
C THR A 43 7.70 -0.15 -9.42
N ARG A 44 8.76 0.55 -9.83
CA ARG A 44 8.85 1.17 -11.16
C ARG A 44 9.43 0.20 -12.18
N PRO A 45 9.21 0.43 -13.50
CA PRO A 45 9.83 -0.37 -14.54
C PRO A 45 11.36 -0.45 -14.37
N GLY A 46 11.90 -1.66 -14.29
CA GLY A 46 13.34 -1.91 -14.11
C GLY A 46 13.83 -1.95 -12.66
N GLU A 47 12.96 -1.68 -11.66
CA GLU A 47 13.28 -1.88 -10.25
C GLU A 47 13.01 -3.31 -9.81
N SER A 48 13.60 -3.72 -8.68
CA SER A 48 13.37 -5.04 -8.08
C SER A 48 12.16 -4.99 -7.13
N PRO A 49 11.09 -5.77 -7.39
CA PRO A 49 9.96 -5.90 -6.46
C PRO A 49 10.39 -6.35 -5.06
N ASP A 50 11.34 -7.30 -4.97
CA ASP A 50 11.88 -7.80 -3.70
C ASP A 50 12.59 -6.70 -2.90
N ALA A 51 13.35 -5.83 -3.58
CA ALA A 51 14.00 -4.70 -2.93
C ALA A 51 12.98 -3.68 -2.40
N VAL A 52 11.93 -3.40 -3.18
CA VAL A 52 10.82 -2.51 -2.76
C VAL A 52 10.07 -3.09 -1.58
N ALA A 53 9.74 -4.38 -1.60
CA ALA A 53 9.03 -5.08 -0.52
C ALA A 53 9.81 -5.06 0.81
N LYS A 54 11.12 -5.37 0.77
CA LYS A 54 11.95 -5.34 1.97
C LYS A 54 12.10 -3.92 2.53
N PHE A 55 12.34 -2.96 1.64
CA PHE A 55 12.50 -1.56 2.05
C PHE A 55 11.22 -0.96 2.63
N SER A 56 10.07 -1.22 2.01
CA SER A 56 8.78 -0.70 2.49
C SER A 56 8.42 -1.23 3.87
N ILE A 57 8.63 -2.52 4.15
CA ILE A 57 8.37 -3.09 5.48
C ILE A 57 9.35 -2.56 6.53
N ALA A 58 10.62 -2.39 6.17
CA ALA A 58 11.60 -1.76 7.05
C ALA A 58 11.20 -0.31 7.38
N LEU A 59 10.77 0.46 6.39
CA LEU A 59 10.27 1.82 6.59
C LEU A 59 9.04 1.83 7.50
N LEU A 60 8.01 1.02 7.18
CA LEU A 60 6.77 0.94 7.94
C LEU A 60 7.02 0.63 9.43
N SER A 61 7.93 -0.32 9.69
CA SER A 61 8.30 -0.76 11.04
C SER A 61 9.10 0.28 11.83
N CYS A 62 9.71 1.26 11.15
CA CYS A 62 10.48 2.33 11.77
C CYS A 62 9.67 3.61 12.03
N LEU A 63 8.43 3.71 11.52
CA LEU A 63 7.57 4.86 11.78
C LEU A 63 7.00 4.79 13.21
N ARG A 64 6.94 5.92 13.91
CA ARG A 64 6.29 6.01 15.22
C ARG A 64 4.77 5.80 15.05
N GLY A 65 4.25 4.76 15.67
CA GLY A 65 2.83 4.42 15.67
C GLY A 65 2.61 2.91 15.67
N SER A 66 1.35 2.50 15.64
CA SER A 66 0.99 1.13 15.31
C SER A 66 1.18 0.89 13.81
N ILE A 67 1.32 -0.37 13.42
CA ILE A 67 1.34 -0.76 12.00
C ILE A 67 0.24 -1.78 11.72
N CYS A 68 -0.39 -1.65 10.56
CA CYS A 68 -1.18 -2.71 9.95
C CYS A 68 -0.34 -3.36 8.85
N LEU A 69 -0.15 -4.68 8.97
CA LEU A 69 0.47 -5.50 7.95
C LEU A 69 -0.62 -6.39 7.32
N TYR A 70 -0.85 -6.23 6.02
CA TYR A 70 -1.84 -7.03 5.30
C TYR A 70 -1.26 -8.37 4.84
N GLN A 71 -2.08 -9.41 4.84
CA GLN A 71 -1.65 -10.77 4.49
C GLN A 71 -0.99 -10.84 3.10
N GLY A 72 0.19 -11.44 3.05
CA GLY A 72 1.05 -11.51 1.88
C GLY A 72 2.01 -10.32 1.73
N GLU A 73 1.88 -9.23 2.49
CA GLU A 73 2.91 -8.19 2.53
C GLU A 73 4.21 -8.73 3.13
N GLU A 74 4.12 -9.62 4.12
CA GLU A 74 5.26 -10.32 4.73
C GLU A 74 6.00 -11.24 3.75
N LEU A 75 5.34 -11.63 2.66
CA LEU A 75 5.90 -12.44 1.59
C LEU A 75 6.33 -11.60 0.37
N GLY A 76 6.10 -10.28 0.41
CA GLY A 76 6.36 -9.39 -0.72
C GLY A 76 5.46 -9.65 -1.93
N LEU A 77 4.22 -10.12 -1.73
CA LEU A 77 3.33 -10.42 -2.85
C LEU A 77 2.99 -9.18 -3.67
N GLU A 78 3.02 -9.36 -4.98
CA GLU A 78 2.53 -8.43 -5.99
C GLU A 78 1.01 -8.56 -6.18
N GLU A 79 0.40 -7.56 -6.81
CA GLU A 79 -1.03 -7.57 -7.16
C GLU A 79 -1.32 -8.73 -8.13
N ALA A 80 -2.41 -9.45 -7.87
CA ALA A 80 -2.85 -10.52 -8.75
C ALA A 80 -3.45 -9.94 -10.04
N GLU A 81 -3.22 -10.64 -11.15
CA GLU A 81 -3.92 -10.41 -12.40
C GLU A 81 -5.18 -11.28 -12.42
N LEU A 82 -6.35 -10.64 -12.57
CA LEU A 82 -7.66 -11.31 -12.59
C LEU A 82 -8.31 -11.16 -13.96
N ALA A 83 -8.92 -12.25 -14.46
CA ALA A 83 -9.80 -12.18 -15.61
C ALA A 83 -11.19 -11.67 -15.19
N TYR A 84 -12.02 -11.25 -16.16
CA TYR A 84 -13.37 -10.73 -15.86
C TYR A 84 -14.25 -11.77 -15.17
N GLU A 85 -14.14 -13.02 -15.61
CA GLU A 85 -14.84 -14.18 -15.07
C GLU A 85 -14.44 -14.55 -13.63
N ASP A 86 -13.26 -14.10 -13.17
CA ASP A 86 -12.78 -14.32 -11.81
C ASP A 86 -13.34 -13.29 -10.82
N LEU A 87 -13.87 -12.16 -11.32
CA LEU A 87 -14.29 -11.05 -10.48
C LEU A 87 -15.43 -11.43 -9.53
N ARG A 88 -15.23 -11.09 -8.25
CA ARG A 88 -16.23 -11.25 -7.19
C ARG A 88 -16.64 -9.93 -6.57
N ASP A 89 -15.74 -8.95 -6.53
CA ASP A 89 -16.04 -7.62 -6.02
C ASP A 89 -17.08 -6.89 -6.92
N PRO A 90 -18.25 -6.51 -6.38
CA PRO A 90 -19.24 -5.74 -7.12
C PRO A 90 -18.71 -4.42 -7.70
N VAL A 91 -17.74 -3.78 -7.03
CA VAL A 91 -17.10 -2.55 -7.55
C VAL A 91 -16.27 -2.88 -8.79
N GLY A 92 -15.47 -3.95 -8.75
CA GLY A 92 -14.71 -4.44 -9.89
C GLY A 92 -15.60 -4.80 -11.08
N ILE A 93 -16.69 -5.53 -10.83
CA ILE A 93 -17.65 -5.94 -11.86
C ILE A 93 -18.31 -4.71 -12.51
N ARG A 94 -18.73 -3.73 -11.71
CA ARG A 94 -19.45 -2.54 -12.19
C ARG A 94 -18.57 -1.61 -13.03
N PHE A 95 -17.29 -1.50 -12.70
CA PHE A 95 -16.36 -0.52 -13.30
C PHE A 95 -15.25 -1.16 -14.14
N TRP A 96 -15.45 -2.42 -14.56
CA TRP A 96 -14.55 -3.10 -15.48
C TRP A 96 -14.43 -2.34 -16.83
N PRO A 97 -13.23 -2.27 -17.43
CA PRO A 97 -11.93 -2.79 -16.99
C PRO A 97 -11.12 -1.82 -16.11
N GLY A 98 -11.66 -0.65 -15.77
CA GLY A 98 -10.91 0.41 -15.09
C GLY A 98 -10.57 0.09 -13.63
N VAL A 99 -11.43 -0.65 -12.94
CA VAL A 99 -11.20 -1.12 -11.57
C VAL A 99 -11.36 -2.64 -11.58
N LYS A 100 -10.29 -3.37 -11.25
CA LYS A 100 -10.35 -4.84 -11.15
C LYS A 100 -11.10 -5.32 -9.89
N GLY A 101 -11.33 -4.43 -8.93
CA GLY A 101 -11.87 -4.82 -7.63
C GLY A 101 -10.82 -5.51 -6.77
N ARG A 102 -11.25 -6.40 -5.88
CA ARG A 102 -10.42 -7.05 -4.85
C ARG A 102 -10.69 -8.55 -4.81
#